data_AF-A0A9N8DPW3-F1
#
_entry.id   AF-A0A9N8DPW3-F1
#
_cell.length_a   1.000
_cell.length_b   1.000
_cell.length_c   1.000
_cell.angle_alpha   90.00
_cell.angle_beta   90.00
_cell.angle_gamma   90.00
#
_symmetry.space_group_name_H-M   'P 1'
#
loop_
_entity.id
_entity.type
_entity.pdbx_description
1 polymer ?
#
loop_
_entity_poly.entity_id
_entity_poly.type
_entity_poly.pdbx_seq_one_letter_code
_entity_poly.pdbx_strand_id
1 'polypeptide(L)'
;MERESQMEVLEKTLPRSDVSGSKFRVTADGNEALQRGTEIFEQVQRRQRHIMQPSQYELETEIGKDKAIQWFGTFYKRMMADPRMAVLFNNKDSEANVSALVHGKRLALALWSRWTDDQSYYHEVGNNMFRRLQEGHTRAKQCPMRSKRLQGRGFTTAQRNSWLGHLWLAGKESSIPPKLNDQVVQHLATLIGFYGPFVEANSKA
;
A
#
# COMPACT_ATOMS: atom_id res chain seq x y z
N MET A 1 -27.31 10.20 -1.70
CA MET A 1 -27.60 9.18 -0.67
C MET A 1 -26.71 7.93 -0.78
N GLU A 2 -26.32 7.45 -1.96
CA GLU A 2 -25.44 6.25 -2.05
C GLU A 2 -23.95 6.49 -1.68
N ARG A 3 -23.44 7.73 -1.75
CA ARG A 3 -22.03 8.03 -1.43
C ARG A 3 -21.69 7.96 0.06
N GLU A 4 -22.64 8.23 0.95
CA GLU A 4 -22.39 8.20 2.41
C GLU A 4 -22.26 6.75 2.92
N SER A 5 -22.99 5.82 2.32
CA SER A 5 -22.98 4.40 2.70
C SER A 5 -21.64 3.70 2.45
N GLN A 6 -20.86 4.11 1.44
CA GLN A 6 -19.56 3.48 1.14
C GLN A 6 -18.43 3.94 2.08
N MET A 7 -18.50 5.17 2.58
CA MET A 7 -17.50 5.72 3.52
C MET A 7 -17.61 5.06 4.90
N GLU A 8 -18.83 4.84 5.38
CA GLU A 8 -19.10 4.25 6.70
C GLU A 8 -18.59 2.80 6.83
N VAL A 9 -18.48 2.07 5.71
CA VAL A 9 -17.90 0.71 5.68
C VAL A 9 -16.37 0.72 5.84
N LEU A 10 -15.69 1.81 5.48
CA LEU A 10 -14.22 1.93 5.54
C LEU A 10 -13.70 2.44 6.90
N GLU A 11 -14.58 3.00 7.74
CA GLU A 11 -14.20 3.55 9.05
C GLU A 11 -14.16 2.52 10.17
N LYS A 12 -14.69 1.31 9.97
CA LYS A 12 -14.65 0.25 10.99
C LYS A 12 -13.20 -0.16 11.27
N THR A 13 -12.83 -0.06 12.55
CA THR A 13 -11.50 -0.36 13.07
C THR A 13 -11.10 -1.80 12.78
N LEU A 14 -9.80 -2.03 12.59
CA LEU A 14 -9.19 -3.34 12.31
C LEU A 14 -9.82 -4.46 13.17
N PRO A 15 -10.24 -5.59 12.58
CA PRO A 15 -10.62 -6.75 13.38
C PRO A 15 -9.43 -7.14 14.26
N ARG A 16 -9.66 -7.15 15.59
CA ARG A 16 -8.70 -7.64 16.59
C ARG A 16 -8.49 -9.13 16.36
N SER A 17 -7.60 -9.50 15.44
CA SER A 17 -7.21 -10.89 15.27
C SER A 17 -6.09 -11.21 16.26
N ASP A 18 -6.35 -12.16 17.13
CA ASP A 18 -5.36 -12.75 18.04
C ASP A 18 -4.51 -13.73 17.22
N VAL A 19 -3.44 -13.23 16.58
CA VAL A 19 -2.65 -13.97 15.58
C VAL A 19 -1.40 -14.64 16.18
N SER A 20 -1.41 -14.99 17.47
CA SER A 20 -0.28 -15.75 18.03
C SER A 20 -0.49 -17.26 17.79
N GLY A 21 0.17 -17.81 16.77
CA GLY A 21 0.44 -19.26 16.69
C GLY A 21 -0.21 -20.05 15.55
N SER A 22 -1.12 -19.47 14.78
CA SER A 22 -1.66 -20.13 13.58
C SER A 22 -0.69 -19.99 12.41
N LYS A 23 -0.36 -21.11 11.73
CA LYS A 23 0.20 -21.06 10.36
C LYS A 23 -0.65 -20.06 9.57
N PHE A 24 -0.05 -18.96 9.09
CA PHE A 24 -0.77 -17.95 8.32
C PHE A 24 -1.43 -18.65 7.13
N ARG A 25 -2.75 -18.86 7.20
CA ARG A 25 -3.50 -19.46 6.10
C ARG A 25 -3.49 -18.43 4.99
N VAL A 26 -2.77 -18.75 3.93
CA VAL A 26 -2.73 -17.92 2.74
C VAL A 26 -4.13 -17.89 2.14
N THR A 27 -4.69 -16.69 1.95
CA THR A 27 -6.00 -16.52 1.33
C THR A 27 -5.89 -16.59 -0.19
N ALA A 28 -6.98 -16.93 -0.88
CA ALA A 28 -7.01 -16.89 -2.35
C ALA A 28 -6.65 -15.48 -2.86
N ASP A 29 -7.26 -14.46 -2.28
CA ASP A 29 -6.99 -13.04 -2.57
C ASP A 29 -5.52 -12.66 -2.32
N GLY A 30 -4.91 -13.16 -1.24
CA GLY A 30 -3.49 -12.92 -0.93
C GLY A 30 -2.53 -13.63 -1.91
N ASN A 31 -2.95 -14.75 -2.50
CA ASN A 31 -2.21 -15.43 -3.57
C ASN A 31 -2.33 -14.70 -4.90
N GLU A 32 -3.54 -14.24 -5.25
CA GLU A 32 -3.77 -13.44 -6.45
C GLU A 32 -2.92 -12.14 -6.40
N ALA A 33 -2.92 -11.44 -5.27
CA ALA A 33 -2.10 -10.26 -5.07
C ALA A 33 -0.59 -10.55 -5.21
N LEU A 34 -0.10 -11.66 -4.63
CA LEU A 34 1.30 -12.05 -4.78
C LEU A 34 1.67 -12.32 -6.23
N GLN A 35 0.86 -13.11 -6.93
CA GLN A 35 1.08 -13.45 -8.33
C GLN A 35 1.11 -12.19 -9.18
N ARG A 36 0.05 -11.37 -9.10
CA ARG A 36 -0.08 -10.16 -9.91
C ARG A 36 1.06 -9.18 -9.68
N GLY A 37 1.44 -8.96 -8.42
CA GLY A 37 2.55 -8.07 -8.10
C GLY A 37 3.92 -8.59 -8.50
N THR A 38 4.09 -9.92 -8.58
CA THR A 38 5.30 -10.54 -9.12
C THR A 38 5.42 -10.23 -10.61
N GLU A 39 4.36 -10.46 -11.38
CA GLU A 39 4.30 -10.15 -12.81
C GLU A 39 4.62 -8.67 -13.08
N ILE A 40 3.98 -7.76 -12.33
CA ILE A 40 4.21 -6.32 -12.46
C ILE A 40 5.67 -5.98 -12.19
N PHE A 41 6.23 -6.48 -11.09
CA PHE A 41 7.62 -6.17 -10.74
C PHE A 41 8.61 -6.68 -11.79
N GLU A 42 8.43 -7.91 -12.28
CA GLU A 42 9.25 -8.49 -13.34
C GLU A 42 9.13 -7.75 -14.68
N GLN A 43 7.92 -7.31 -15.04
CA GLN A 43 7.68 -6.50 -16.21
C GLN A 43 8.45 -5.17 -16.12
N VAL A 44 8.40 -4.54 -14.94
CA VAL A 44 9.11 -3.28 -14.67
C VAL A 44 10.64 -3.46 -14.73
N GLN A 45 11.17 -4.53 -14.13
CA GLN A 45 12.60 -4.84 -14.20
C GLN A 45 13.09 -5.09 -15.64
N ARG A 46 12.24 -5.64 -16.51
CA ARG A 46 12.56 -5.84 -17.94
C ARG A 46 12.49 -4.55 -18.76
N ARG A 47 11.70 -3.55 -18.34
CA ARG A 47 11.35 -2.35 -19.13
C ARG A 47 11.93 -1.04 -18.60
N GLN A 48 13.02 -1.08 -17.82
CA GLN A 48 13.55 0.04 -17.01
C GLN A 48 13.63 1.44 -17.68
N ARG A 49 13.55 1.57 -19.02
CA ARG A 49 13.64 2.84 -19.75
C ARG A 49 12.31 3.51 -20.14
N HIS A 50 11.14 2.91 -19.89
CA HIS A 50 9.87 3.44 -20.45
C HIS A 50 8.67 3.51 -19.50
N ILE A 51 8.87 3.50 -18.18
CA ILE A 51 7.75 3.62 -17.23
C ILE A 51 7.46 5.09 -16.97
N MET A 52 6.36 5.57 -17.54
CA MET A 52 5.88 6.93 -17.32
C MET A 52 5.11 7.01 -16.01
N GLN A 53 5.32 8.09 -15.25
CA GLN A 53 4.44 8.46 -14.15
C GLN A 53 3.10 8.98 -14.71
N PRO A 54 1.98 8.91 -13.97
CA PRO A 54 0.74 9.57 -14.37
C PRO A 54 0.95 11.08 -14.49
N SER A 55 0.35 11.71 -15.50
CA SER A 55 0.31 13.17 -15.59
C SER A 55 -0.76 13.76 -14.67
N GLN A 56 -0.58 15.01 -14.26
CA GLN A 56 -1.60 15.74 -13.50
C GLN A 56 -2.95 15.77 -14.23
N TYR A 57 -2.94 16.08 -15.53
CA TYR A 57 -4.15 16.12 -16.35
C TYR A 57 -4.88 14.77 -16.35
N GLU A 58 -4.18 13.66 -16.55
CA GLU A 58 -4.78 12.32 -16.49
C GLU A 58 -5.41 12.05 -15.11
N LEU A 59 -4.72 12.39 -14.02
CA LEU A 59 -5.24 12.17 -12.66
C LEU A 59 -6.50 12.99 -12.37
N GLU A 60 -6.49 14.27 -12.72
CA GLU A 60 -7.58 15.20 -12.46
C GLU A 60 -8.82 14.88 -13.30
N THR A 61 -8.64 14.49 -14.56
CA THR A 61 -9.75 14.22 -15.48
C THR A 61 -10.36 12.83 -15.33
N GLU A 62 -9.55 11.81 -15.03
CA GLU A 62 -10.02 10.42 -15.01
C GLU A 62 -10.57 9.97 -13.65
N ILE A 63 -10.02 10.49 -12.54
CA ILE A 63 -10.38 10.02 -11.19
C ILE A 63 -10.68 11.14 -10.22
N GLY A 64 -9.91 12.24 -10.25
CA GLY A 64 -9.94 13.25 -9.21
C GLY A 64 -9.43 12.74 -7.85
N LYS A 65 -9.23 13.69 -6.94
CA LYS A 65 -8.57 13.47 -5.63
C LYS A 65 -9.35 12.54 -4.71
N ASP A 66 -10.67 12.74 -4.60
CA ASP A 66 -11.51 11.96 -3.69
C ASP A 66 -11.57 10.48 -4.08
N LYS A 67 -11.66 10.20 -5.38
CA LYS A 67 -11.63 8.82 -5.89
C LYS A 67 -10.25 8.18 -5.69
N ALA A 68 -9.17 8.96 -5.79
CA ALA A 68 -7.84 8.47 -5.43
C ALA A 68 -7.78 8.08 -3.94
N ILE A 69 -8.30 8.92 -3.04
CA ILE A 69 -8.37 8.61 -1.59
C ILE A 69 -9.15 7.31 -1.35
N GLN A 70 -10.30 7.15 -2.00
CA GLN A 70 -11.11 5.92 -1.90
C GLN A 70 -10.35 4.69 -2.43
N TRP A 71 -9.70 4.80 -3.59
CA TRP A 71 -8.90 3.72 -4.16
C TRP A 71 -7.78 3.28 -3.21
N PHE A 72 -7.02 4.23 -2.65
CA PHE A 72 -5.98 3.89 -1.69
C PHE A 72 -6.55 3.39 -0.36
N GLY A 73 -7.75 3.82 0.05
CA GLY A 73 -8.49 3.24 1.18
C GLY A 73 -8.83 1.76 0.94
N THR A 74 -9.36 1.43 -0.23
CA THR A 74 -9.61 0.04 -0.67
C THR A 74 -8.31 -0.77 -0.67
N PHE A 75 -7.22 -0.20 -1.16
CA PHE A 75 -5.90 -0.84 -1.12
C PHE A 75 -5.48 -1.21 0.32
N TYR A 76 -5.57 -0.28 1.27
CA TYR A 76 -5.21 -0.60 2.66
C TYR A 76 -6.17 -1.58 3.31
N LYS A 77 -7.46 -1.55 2.98
CA LYS A 77 -8.44 -2.56 3.45
C LYS A 77 -8.00 -3.97 3.03
N ARG A 78 -7.59 -4.15 1.77
CA ARG A 78 -7.09 -5.43 1.25
C ARG A 78 -5.80 -5.86 1.95
N MET A 79 -4.87 -4.94 2.12
CA MET A 79 -3.60 -5.18 2.83
C MET A 79 -3.79 -5.60 4.29
N MET A 80 -4.75 -4.99 4.98
CA MET A 80 -5.05 -5.32 6.37
C MET A 80 -5.76 -6.66 6.52
N ALA A 81 -6.49 -7.10 5.48
CA ALA A 81 -7.14 -8.41 5.43
C ALA A 81 -6.20 -9.56 5.02
N ASP A 82 -5.12 -9.28 4.27
CA ASP A 82 -4.12 -10.27 3.89
C ASP A 82 -3.18 -10.58 5.06
N PRO A 83 -3.14 -11.81 5.59
CA PRO A 83 -2.30 -12.14 6.73
C PRO A 83 -0.79 -11.93 6.48
N ARG A 84 -0.32 -11.99 5.24
CA ARG A 84 1.09 -11.69 4.87
C ARG A 84 1.44 -10.21 5.08
N MET A 85 0.45 -9.33 4.95
CA MET A 85 0.59 -7.89 4.97
C MET A 85 0.09 -7.28 6.28
N ALA A 86 -0.90 -7.90 6.93
CA ALA A 86 -1.47 -7.49 8.23
C ALA A 86 -0.40 -7.32 9.31
N VAL A 87 0.66 -8.14 9.26
CA VAL A 87 1.80 -8.06 10.19
C VAL A 87 2.61 -6.76 10.11
N LEU A 88 2.34 -5.89 9.15
CA LEU A 88 2.97 -4.58 9.00
C LEU A 88 2.22 -3.46 9.75
N PHE A 89 1.03 -3.74 10.27
CA PHE A 89 0.16 -2.75 10.92
C PHE A 89 0.11 -2.97 12.43
N ASN A 90 0.97 -2.26 13.17
CA ASN A 90 1.03 -2.39 14.62
C ASN A 90 -0.21 -1.79 15.30
N ASN A 91 -1.13 -2.64 15.76
CA ASN A 91 -2.34 -2.24 16.44
C ASN A 91 -2.13 -1.61 17.84
N LYS A 92 -0.90 -1.66 18.37
CA LYS A 92 -0.53 -1.01 19.65
C LYS A 92 0.02 0.41 19.48
N ASP A 93 0.35 0.81 18.27
CA ASP A 93 0.87 2.14 17.96
C ASP A 93 -0.28 3.01 17.44
N SER A 94 -0.59 4.12 18.11
CA SER A 94 -1.73 4.96 17.78
C SER A 94 -1.65 5.59 16.38
N GLU A 95 -0.45 5.81 15.85
CA GLU A 95 -0.26 6.35 14.49
C GLU A 95 -0.46 5.28 13.41
N ALA A 96 -0.24 4.01 13.74
CA ALA A 96 -0.44 2.88 12.84
C ALA A 96 -1.83 2.24 13.01
N ASN A 97 -2.42 2.30 14.20
CA ASN A 97 -3.75 1.77 14.55
C ASN A 97 -4.87 2.74 14.16
N VAL A 98 -4.92 3.06 12.87
CA VAL A 98 -5.96 3.90 12.27
C VAL A 98 -6.70 3.10 11.20
N SER A 99 -7.83 3.61 10.73
CA SER A 99 -8.62 2.94 9.70
C SER A 99 -7.85 2.81 8.37
N ALA A 100 -8.28 1.86 7.54
CA ALA A 100 -7.75 1.70 6.19
C ALA A 100 -7.88 3.00 5.37
N LEU A 101 -9.00 3.72 5.53
CA LEU A 101 -9.23 4.99 4.85
C LEU A 101 -8.22 6.07 5.29
N VAL A 102 -7.86 6.14 6.57
CA VAL A 102 -6.86 7.11 7.04
C VAL A 102 -5.48 6.80 6.48
N HIS A 103 -5.06 5.53 6.44
CA HIS A 103 -3.83 5.13 5.76
C HIS A 103 -3.87 5.45 4.26
N GLY A 104 -5.01 5.13 3.61
CA GLY A 104 -5.25 5.39 2.20
C GLY A 104 -5.15 6.86 1.86
N LYS A 105 -5.81 7.73 2.64
CA LYS A 105 -5.77 9.18 2.48
C LYS A 105 -4.34 9.72 2.57
N ARG A 106 -3.57 9.30 3.58
CA ARG A 106 -2.17 9.73 3.76
C ARG A 106 -1.32 9.41 2.53
N LEU A 107 -1.42 8.18 2.00
CA LEU A 107 -0.67 7.76 0.82
C LEU A 107 -1.19 8.45 -0.46
N ALA A 108 -2.51 8.53 -0.63
CA ALA A 108 -3.13 9.19 -1.78
C ALA A 108 -2.69 10.65 -1.87
N LEU A 109 -2.77 11.41 -0.77
CA LEU A 109 -2.36 12.81 -0.75
C LEU A 109 -0.85 12.96 -0.98
N ALA A 110 -0.01 12.10 -0.41
CA ALA A 110 1.43 12.16 -0.63
C ALA A 110 1.79 11.98 -2.12
N LEU A 111 1.13 11.03 -2.79
CA LEU A 111 1.33 10.79 -4.22
C LEU A 111 0.67 11.86 -5.09
N TRP A 112 -0.50 12.36 -4.68
CA TRP A 112 -1.19 13.46 -5.34
C TRP A 112 -0.32 14.72 -5.35
N SER A 113 0.24 15.12 -4.21
CA SER A 113 1.20 16.24 -4.10
C SER A 113 2.52 15.99 -4.83
N ARG A 114 2.86 14.74 -5.16
CA ARG A 114 4.05 14.40 -5.95
C ARG A 114 3.80 14.54 -7.45
N TRP A 115 2.60 14.18 -7.92
CA TRP A 115 2.25 14.15 -9.34
C TRP A 115 1.49 15.39 -9.81
N THR A 116 1.07 16.24 -8.88
CA THR A 116 0.33 17.48 -9.12
C THR A 116 0.93 18.60 -8.26
N ASP A 117 0.56 19.85 -8.53
CA ASP A 117 1.00 21.01 -7.72
C ASP A 117 0.23 21.18 -6.39
N ASP A 118 -0.68 20.25 -6.06
CA ASP A 118 -1.52 20.31 -4.87
C ASP A 118 -0.72 20.13 -3.56
N GLN A 119 -0.95 21.02 -2.58
CA GLN A 119 -0.23 21.03 -1.30
C GLN A 119 -1.00 20.40 -0.13
N SER A 120 -2.13 19.71 -0.37
CA SER A 120 -3.02 19.20 0.68
C SER A 120 -2.30 18.25 1.65
N TYR A 121 -1.36 17.43 1.17
CA TYR A 121 -0.57 16.55 2.02
C TYR A 121 0.25 17.32 3.07
N TYR A 122 0.90 18.40 2.66
CA TYR A 122 1.75 19.19 3.54
C TYR A 122 0.94 19.99 4.56
N HIS A 123 -0.27 20.43 4.19
CA HIS A 123 -1.20 21.02 5.14
C HIS A 123 -1.69 20.03 6.20
N GLU A 124 -1.91 18.76 5.83
CA GLU A 124 -2.43 17.74 6.75
C GLU A 124 -1.35 17.11 7.64
N VAL A 125 -0.16 16.83 7.10
CA VAL A 125 0.87 16.01 7.78
C VAL A 125 2.12 16.82 8.16
N GLY A 126 2.24 18.05 7.63
CA GLY A 126 3.37 18.96 7.80
C GLY A 126 4.50 18.78 6.76
N ASN A 127 5.46 19.69 6.81
CA ASN A 127 6.56 19.77 5.85
C ASN A 127 7.69 18.75 6.12
N ASN A 128 7.46 17.45 5.92
CA ASN A 128 8.55 16.46 5.75
C ASN A 128 8.06 15.08 5.28
N MET A 129 7.72 14.92 4.00
CA MET A 129 7.23 13.63 3.45
C MET A 129 8.20 12.46 3.71
N PHE A 130 9.51 12.67 3.45
CA PHE A 130 10.51 11.62 3.59
C PHE A 130 10.68 11.13 5.02
N ARG A 131 10.70 12.04 6.01
CA ARG A 131 10.77 11.67 7.42
C ARG A 131 9.56 10.85 7.84
N ARG A 132 8.34 11.28 7.47
CA ARG A 132 7.10 10.57 7.82
C ARG A 132 7.05 9.16 7.23
N LEU A 133 7.52 9.03 5.99
CA LEU A 133 7.65 7.75 5.32
C LEU A 133 8.67 6.84 6.03
N GLN A 134 9.83 7.38 6.43
CA GLN A 134 10.85 6.65 7.18
C GLN A 134 10.33 6.18 8.55
N GLU A 135 9.63 7.05 9.28
CA GLU A 135 8.98 6.73 10.55
C GLU A 135 7.94 5.61 10.37
N GLY A 136 7.09 5.71 9.34
CA GLY A 136 6.09 4.69 9.01
C GLY A 136 6.72 3.33 8.69
N HIS A 137 7.76 3.31 7.87
CA HIS A 137 8.51 2.08 7.58
C HIS A 137 9.20 1.51 8.82
N THR A 138 9.74 2.36 9.69
CA THR A 138 10.37 1.92 10.94
C THR A 138 9.35 1.23 11.85
N ARG A 139 8.17 1.84 12.04
CA ARG A 139 7.05 1.23 12.77
C ARG A 139 6.63 -0.11 12.18
N ALA A 140 6.42 -0.16 10.85
CA ALA A 140 6.05 -1.39 10.16
C ALA A 140 7.13 -2.48 10.33
N LYS A 141 8.42 -2.11 10.25
CA LYS A 141 9.52 -3.06 10.42
C LYS A 141 9.61 -3.61 11.84
N GLN A 142 9.29 -2.79 12.84
CA GLN A 142 9.30 -3.13 14.26
C GLN A 142 7.96 -3.73 14.75
N CYS A 143 6.99 -3.97 13.87
CA CYS A 143 5.68 -4.46 14.28
C CYS A 143 5.78 -5.80 15.03
N PRO A 144 5.24 -5.92 16.26
CA PRO A 144 5.32 -7.15 17.06
C PRO A 144 4.67 -8.37 16.42
N MET A 145 3.76 -8.16 15.47
CA MET A 145 3.10 -9.23 14.71
C MET A 145 4.01 -9.87 13.65
N ARG A 146 5.12 -9.22 13.27
CA ARG A 146 6.14 -9.87 12.43
C ARG A 146 6.85 -10.95 13.22
N SER A 147 7.34 -11.99 12.55
CA SER A 147 8.17 -13.00 13.21
C SER A 147 9.42 -12.35 13.83
N LYS A 148 9.84 -12.81 15.02
CA LYS A 148 11.03 -12.26 15.71
C LYS A 148 12.27 -12.19 14.82
N ARG A 149 12.42 -13.13 13.89
CA ARG A 149 13.51 -13.17 12.90
C ARG A 149 13.49 -12.01 11.91
N LEU A 150 12.32 -11.46 11.60
CA LEU A 150 12.12 -10.39 10.62
C LEU A 150 11.89 -9.01 11.27
N GLN A 151 11.58 -8.95 12.57
CA GLN A 151 11.43 -7.69 13.31
C GLN A 151 12.70 -6.83 13.21
N GLY A 152 12.53 -5.55 12.93
CA GLY A 152 13.62 -4.59 12.70
C GLY A 152 14.39 -4.77 11.38
N ARG A 153 14.15 -5.85 10.63
CA ARG A 153 14.80 -6.11 9.33
C ARG A 153 13.97 -5.59 8.15
N GLY A 154 14.54 -5.68 6.95
CA GLY A 154 13.89 -5.33 5.68
C GLY A 154 12.56 -6.07 5.45
N PHE A 155 11.76 -5.56 4.51
CA PHE A 155 10.55 -6.24 4.07
C PHE A 155 10.91 -7.45 3.20
N THR A 156 10.00 -8.42 3.08
CA THR A 156 10.27 -9.59 2.23
C THR A 156 9.96 -9.34 0.76
N THR A 157 10.54 -10.11 -0.15
CA THR A 157 10.18 -10.11 -1.59
C THR A 157 8.68 -10.37 -1.78
N ALA A 158 8.12 -11.32 -1.02
CA ALA A 158 6.69 -11.63 -1.06
C ALA A 158 5.83 -10.45 -0.59
N GLN A 159 6.27 -9.70 0.44
CA GLN A 159 5.57 -8.49 0.90
C GLN A 159 5.60 -7.37 -0.15
N ARG A 160 6.76 -7.15 -0.79
CA ARG A 160 6.88 -6.19 -1.90
C ARG A 160 5.91 -6.51 -3.03
N ASN A 161 5.91 -7.76 -3.49
CA ASN A 161 5.05 -8.17 -4.60
C ASN A 161 3.56 -8.10 -4.18
N SER A 162 3.20 -8.58 -2.99
CA SER A 162 1.81 -8.49 -2.51
C SER A 162 1.33 -7.05 -2.38
N TRP A 163 2.20 -6.12 -1.96
CA TRP A 163 1.88 -4.69 -1.91
C TRP A 163 1.48 -4.16 -3.29
N LEU A 164 2.25 -4.46 -4.34
CA LEU A 164 1.97 -4.04 -5.72
C LEU A 164 0.67 -4.67 -6.25
N GLY A 165 0.47 -5.97 -6.00
CA GLY A 165 -0.74 -6.66 -6.46
C GLY A 165 -2.00 -6.17 -5.76
N HIS A 166 -1.96 -5.92 -4.45
CA HIS A 166 -3.09 -5.36 -3.72
C HIS A 166 -3.47 -3.97 -4.22
N LEU A 167 -2.48 -3.13 -4.55
CA LEU A 167 -2.76 -1.80 -5.12
C LEU A 167 -3.46 -1.91 -6.48
N TRP A 168 -2.95 -2.79 -7.34
CA TRP A 168 -3.54 -3.04 -8.66
C TRP A 168 -4.97 -3.58 -8.55
N LEU A 169 -5.20 -4.57 -7.68
CA LEU A 169 -6.53 -5.16 -7.46
C LEU A 169 -7.50 -4.14 -6.87
N ALA A 170 -7.05 -3.28 -5.95
CA ALA A 170 -7.86 -2.19 -5.43
C ALA A 170 -8.27 -1.18 -6.52
N GLY A 171 -7.41 -0.96 -7.52
CA GLY A 171 -7.72 -0.10 -8.66
C GLY A 171 -8.84 -0.69 -9.52
N LYS A 172 -8.81 -2.00 -9.73
CA LYS A 172 -9.88 -2.74 -10.41
C LYS A 172 -11.20 -2.65 -9.63
N GLU A 173 -11.15 -2.87 -8.31
CA GLU A 173 -12.32 -2.79 -7.41
C GLU A 173 -12.92 -1.37 -7.36
N SER A 174 -12.06 -0.34 -7.42
CA SER A 174 -12.47 1.06 -7.37
C SER A 174 -12.79 1.66 -8.75
N SER A 175 -12.89 0.81 -9.78
CA SER A 175 -13.17 1.23 -11.17
C SER A 175 -12.25 2.36 -11.65
N ILE A 176 -10.94 2.20 -11.39
CA ILE A 176 -9.89 3.04 -11.95
C ILE A 176 -9.63 2.60 -13.38
N PRO A 177 -9.50 3.52 -14.36
CA PRO A 177 -9.19 3.16 -15.73
C PRO A 177 -7.97 2.23 -15.81
N PRO A 178 -8.05 1.08 -16.52
CA PRO A 178 -7.00 0.07 -16.48
C PRO A 178 -5.61 0.60 -16.84
N LYS A 179 -5.53 1.48 -17.85
CA LYS A 179 -4.29 2.13 -18.26
C LYS A 179 -3.68 2.98 -17.13
N LEU A 180 -4.50 3.79 -16.45
CA LEU A 180 -4.04 4.64 -15.36
C LEU A 180 -3.62 3.80 -14.14
N ASN A 181 -4.39 2.75 -13.81
CA ASN A 181 -4.05 1.81 -12.74
C ASN A 181 -2.69 1.13 -13.02
N ASP A 182 -2.49 0.61 -14.24
CA ASP A 182 -1.22 0.01 -14.65
C ASP A 182 -0.06 1.01 -14.56
N GLN A 183 -0.25 2.24 -15.05
CA GLN A 183 0.76 3.30 -15.05
C GLN A 183 1.18 3.68 -13.62
N VAL A 184 0.23 3.89 -12.72
CA VAL A 184 0.48 4.18 -11.30
C VAL A 184 1.24 3.03 -10.63
N VAL A 185 0.75 1.79 -10.75
CA VAL A 185 1.35 0.66 -10.04
C VAL A 185 2.74 0.34 -10.59
N GLN A 186 2.94 0.41 -11.91
CA GLN A 186 4.26 0.24 -12.52
C GLN A 186 5.22 1.35 -12.11
N HIS A 187 4.78 2.61 -12.09
CA HIS A 187 5.62 3.71 -11.62
C HIS A 187 6.04 3.49 -10.15
N LEU A 188 5.11 3.11 -9.26
CA LEU A 188 5.45 2.81 -7.87
C LEU A 188 6.36 1.58 -7.74
N ALA A 189 6.27 0.59 -8.62
CA ALA A 189 7.20 -0.53 -8.67
C ALA A 189 8.64 -0.10 -9.03
N THR A 190 8.84 1.01 -9.75
CA THR A 190 10.19 1.59 -9.95
C THR A 190 10.74 2.20 -8.66
N LEU A 191 9.87 2.80 -7.85
CA LEU A 191 10.25 3.48 -6.61
C LEU A 191 10.41 2.51 -5.44
N ILE A 192 9.71 1.37 -5.45
CA ILE A 192 9.70 0.44 -4.32
C ILE A 192 11.10 -0.13 -4.03
N GLY A 193 11.99 -0.14 -5.02
CA GLY A 193 13.40 -0.54 -4.88
C GLY A 193 14.16 0.25 -3.81
N PHE A 194 13.80 1.52 -3.58
CA PHE A 194 14.44 2.37 -2.55
C PHE A 194 14.20 1.86 -1.12
N TYR A 195 13.21 1.01 -0.90
CA TYR A 195 12.89 0.47 0.43
C TYR A 195 13.54 -0.89 0.70
N GLY A 196 14.40 -1.36 -0.22
CA GLY A 196 15.23 -2.55 -0.07
C GLY A 196 16.42 -2.36 0.90
N PRO A 197 17.22 -3.41 1.15
CA PRO A 197 17.13 -4.73 0.53
C PRO A 197 15.88 -5.50 0.97
N PHE A 198 15.28 -6.22 0.02
CA PHE A 198 14.19 -7.16 0.30
C PHE A 198 14.80 -8.50 0.69
N VAL A 199 14.32 -9.09 1.78
CA VAL A 199 14.85 -10.34 2.32
C VAL A 199 13.97 -11.52 1.93
N GLU A 200 14.57 -12.68 1.72
CA GLU A 200 13.78 -13.90 1.57
C GLU A 200 13.21 -14.32 2.93
N ALA A 201 11.94 -14.74 2.94
CA ALA A 201 11.27 -15.14 4.18
C ALA A 201 12.01 -16.26 4.92
N ASN A 202 12.80 -17.05 4.20
CA ASN A 202 13.59 -18.19 4.68
C ASN A 202 15.11 -18.02 4.60
N SER A 203 15.66 -16.86 4.21
CA SER A 203 17.12 -16.69 4.19
C SER A 203 17.71 -17.01 5.57
N LYS A 204 18.68 -17.92 5.63
CA LYS A 204 19.41 -18.19 6.87
C LYS A 204 20.08 -16.88 7.30
N ALA A 205 19.96 -16.56 8.59
CA ALA A 205 20.58 -15.37 9.16
C ALA A 205 22.10 -15.47 9.09
#